data_AF-A0AAT9MDX9-F1
#
_entry.id   AF-A0AAT9MDX9-F1
#
_cell.length_a   1.000
_cell.length_b   1.000
_cell.length_c   1.000
_cell.angle_alpha   90.00
_cell.angle_beta   90.00
_cell.angle_gamma   90.00
#
_symmetry.space_group_name_H-M   'P 1'
#
loop_
_entity.id
_entity.type
_entity.pdbx_description
1 polymer ?
#
loop_
_entity_poly.entity_id
_entity_poly.type
_entity_poly.pdbx_seq_one_letter_code
_entity_poly.pdbx_strand_id
1 'polypeptide(L)'
;MKKFFFAAALVVSGLLVGCNQLTQYTISEQEINQALEKRNNFSKDIGLPGIADAHIVLTNLASKIGREEPNKVTLTGDARLDMNSLFGSQKATMKLKLKALPVFDKEKGAIYLQEMEVVDATVTPEKMQSVLQTLLPYLNQSLRSYFNQRPAYVLREDSSKGEALAKKLAKGIEVKPGEIVIPFTN
;
A
#
# COMPACT_ATOMS: atom_id res chain seq x y z
N MET A 1 -42.51 -40.90 38.07
CA MET A 1 -43.42 -39.91 37.45
C MET A 1 -42.75 -38.53 37.47
N LYS A 2 -42.89 -37.80 36.36
CA LYS A 2 -42.37 -36.46 36.01
C LYS A 2 -42.51 -35.44 37.17
N LYS A 3 -41.69 -34.38 37.27
CA LYS A 3 -41.75 -33.19 36.38
C LYS A 3 -40.50 -32.31 36.47
N PHE A 4 -40.14 -31.81 35.28
CA PHE A 4 -39.17 -30.77 34.96
C PHE A 4 -39.48 -29.42 35.62
N PHE A 5 -38.45 -28.68 36.05
CA PHE A 5 -38.52 -27.23 36.17
C PHE A 5 -37.25 -26.56 35.60
N PHE A 6 -37.43 -26.06 34.37
CA PHE A 6 -36.95 -24.81 33.77
C PHE A 6 -35.54 -24.28 34.07
N ALA A 7 -34.69 -24.41 33.05
CA ALA A 7 -33.60 -23.49 32.74
C ALA A 7 -34.13 -22.24 32.01
N ALA A 8 -33.57 -21.05 32.32
CA ALA A 8 -33.34 -19.94 31.37
C ALA A 8 -32.69 -18.75 32.09
N ALA A 9 -31.37 -18.70 32.10
CA ALA A 9 -30.62 -17.46 32.26
C ALA A 9 -29.67 -17.36 31.07
N LEU A 10 -30.21 -16.97 29.91
CA LEU A 10 -29.44 -16.73 28.70
C LEU A 10 -28.83 -15.34 28.81
N VAL A 11 -27.51 -15.34 28.99
CA VAL A 11 -26.62 -14.18 28.96
C VAL A 11 -26.75 -13.50 27.58
N VAL A 12 -27.48 -12.40 27.52
CA VAL A 12 -27.46 -11.47 26.38
C VAL A 12 -26.43 -10.38 26.68
N SER A 13 -25.15 -10.73 26.59
CA SER A 13 -24.05 -9.77 26.71
C SER A 13 -22.96 -10.13 25.70
N GLY A 14 -23.23 -9.92 24.41
CA GLY A 14 -22.25 -10.27 23.37
C GLY A 14 -22.51 -9.73 21.96
N LEU A 15 -23.32 -8.68 21.77
CA LEU A 15 -23.65 -8.17 20.43
C LEU A 15 -23.12 -6.77 20.09
N LEU A 16 -22.35 -6.13 20.97
CA LEU A 16 -21.91 -4.74 20.72
C LEU A 16 -20.68 -4.57 19.83
N VAL A 17 -20.05 -5.65 19.36
CA VAL A 17 -18.85 -5.54 18.49
C VAL A 17 -19.16 -5.67 16.98
N GLY A 18 -20.44 -5.84 16.61
CA GLY A 18 -20.84 -6.23 15.25
C GLY A 18 -21.40 -5.13 14.33
N CYS A 19 -21.65 -3.91 14.81
CA CYS A 19 -22.39 -2.91 14.01
C CYS A 19 -21.52 -2.11 13.02
N ASN A 20 -20.19 -2.17 13.10
CA ASN A 20 -19.32 -1.28 12.32
C ASN A 20 -19.21 -1.67 10.83
N GLN A 21 -19.41 -2.93 10.47
CA GLN A 21 -19.31 -3.40 9.07
C GLN A 21 -20.51 -3.01 8.19
N LEU A 22 -21.59 -2.51 8.81
CA LEU A 22 -22.81 -2.12 8.10
C LEU A 22 -22.78 -0.66 7.63
N THR A 23 -21.91 0.17 8.20
CA THR A 23 -21.81 1.60 7.90
C THR A 23 -20.49 1.99 7.24
N GLN A 24 -19.50 1.09 7.25
CA GLN A 24 -18.21 1.30 6.62
C GLN A 24 -17.59 -0.02 6.17
N TYR A 25 -16.67 0.08 5.22
CA TYR A 25 -15.75 -0.99 4.84
C TYR A 25 -14.33 -0.59 5.23
N THR A 26 -13.57 -1.52 5.80
CA THR A 26 -12.21 -1.26 6.27
C THR A 26 -11.23 -2.12 5.49
N ILE A 27 -10.11 -1.53 5.09
CA ILE A 27 -9.01 -2.19 4.39
C ILE A 27 -7.77 -2.11 5.28
N SER A 28 -7.30 -3.26 5.73
CA SER A 28 -6.12 -3.40 6.60
C SER A 28 -4.79 -3.27 5.84
N GLU A 29 -3.71 -3.04 6.58
CA GLU A 29 -2.33 -3.14 6.07
C GLU A 29 -2.07 -4.47 5.35
N GLN A 30 -2.59 -5.58 5.88
CA GLN A 30 -2.40 -6.90 5.28
C GLN A 30 -3.11 -7.02 3.92
N GLU A 31 -4.32 -6.49 3.79
CA GLU A 31 -5.06 -6.48 2.53
C GLU A 31 -4.36 -5.61 1.48
N ILE A 32 -3.84 -4.45 1.87
CA ILE A 32 -3.00 -3.62 0.99
C ILE A 32 -1.74 -4.38 0.57
N ASN A 33 -1.05 -5.06 1.50
CA ASN A 33 0.17 -5.80 1.19
C ASN A 33 -0.10 -6.93 0.19
N GLN A 34 -1.16 -7.70 0.39
CA GLN A 34 -1.55 -8.77 -0.53
C GLN A 34 -1.96 -8.23 -1.91
N ALA A 35 -2.65 -7.09 -1.95
CA ALA A 35 -3.03 -6.46 -3.21
C ALA A 35 -1.80 -5.91 -3.96
N LEU A 36 -0.86 -5.30 -3.23
CA LEU A 36 0.42 -4.83 -3.77
C LEU A 36 1.27 -6.00 -4.26
N GLU A 37 1.38 -7.10 -3.53
CA GLU A 37 2.15 -8.28 -3.96
C GLU A 37 1.63 -8.84 -5.30
N LYS A 38 0.32 -8.88 -5.49
CA LYS A 38 -0.30 -9.36 -6.74
C LYS A 38 -0.16 -8.39 -7.92
N ARG A 39 -0.04 -7.09 -7.66
CA ARG A 39 -0.15 -6.04 -8.69
C ARG A 39 1.16 -5.29 -8.95
N ASN A 40 2.09 -5.32 -7.99
CA ASN A 40 3.36 -4.63 -8.08
C ASN A 40 4.32 -5.42 -8.98
N ASN A 41 4.49 -4.86 -10.17
CA ASN A 41 5.48 -5.24 -11.15
C ASN A 41 6.37 -4.05 -11.50
N PHE A 42 6.73 -3.23 -10.51
CA PHE A 42 7.61 -2.10 -10.72
C PHE A 42 8.99 -2.60 -11.16
N SER A 43 9.26 -2.43 -12.45
CA SER A 43 10.51 -2.70 -13.15
C SER A 43 10.70 -1.57 -14.14
N LYS A 44 11.72 -0.72 -13.89
CA LYS A 44 11.90 0.56 -14.58
C LYS A 44 13.36 0.92 -14.74
N ASP A 45 13.68 1.57 -15.84
CA ASP A 45 14.97 2.24 -16.01
C ASP A 45 14.89 3.64 -15.40
N ILE A 46 15.94 4.03 -14.68
CA ILE A 46 16.09 5.34 -14.04
C ILE A 46 17.47 5.91 -14.36
N GLY A 47 17.57 7.24 -14.36
CA GLY A 47 18.83 7.95 -14.61
C GLY A 47 18.99 8.45 -16.04
N LEU A 48 20.25 8.71 -16.41
CA LEU A 48 20.65 9.24 -17.69
C LEU A 48 21.47 8.17 -18.45
N PRO A 49 20.92 7.61 -19.55
CA PRO A 49 21.60 6.58 -20.33
C PRO A 49 23.02 6.99 -20.73
N GLY A 50 23.99 6.11 -20.45
CA GLY A 50 25.39 6.32 -20.82
C GLY A 50 26.17 7.26 -19.90
N ILE A 51 25.54 7.87 -18.89
CA ILE A 51 26.20 8.65 -17.84
C ILE A 51 26.12 7.85 -16.52
N ALA A 52 24.89 7.65 -16.05
CA ALA A 52 24.56 6.87 -14.88
C ALA A 52 23.10 6.46 -15.01
N ASP A 53 22.87 5.18 -15.31
CA ASP A 53 21.54 4.61 -15.40
C ASP A 53 21.44 3.31 -14.59
N ALA A 54 20.23 2.96 -14.19
CA ALA A 54 19.97 1.72 -13.50
C ALA A 54 18.63 1.14 -13.90
N HIS A 55 18.60 -0.17 -14.09
CA HIS A 55 17.36 -0.93 -14.09
C HIS A 55 17.00 -1.30 -12.64
N ILE A 56 15.86 -0.82 -12.15
CA ILE A 56 15.37 -1.10 -10.80
C ILE A 56 14.16 -2.04 -10.85
N VAL A 57 14.17 -3.05 -9.99
CA VAL A 57 13.02 -3.92 -9.72
C VAL A 57 12.66 -3.85 -8.24
N LEU A 58 11.44 -3.41 -7.93
CA LEU A 58 10.94 -3.24 -6.55
C LEU A 58 10.02 -4.39 -6.16
N THR A 59 10.28 -4.99 -5.00
CA THR A 59 9.61 -6.19 -4.49
C THR A 59 9.38 -6.07 -2.98
N ASN A 60 8.64 -7.04 -2.41
CA ASN A 60 8.43 -7.17 -0.96
C ASN A 60 7.89 -5.90 -0.30
N LEU A 61 6.89 -5.26 -0.94
CA LEU A 61 6.27 -4.05 -0.41
C LEU A 61 5.43 -4.39 0.83
N ALA A 62 5.70 -3.71 1.93
CA ALA A 62 4.93 -3.81 3.17
C ALA A 62 4.50 -2.41 3.64
N SER A 63 3.20 -2.23 3.85
CA SER A 63 2.57 -0.97 4.20
C SER A 63 2.43 -0.81 5.70
N LYS A 64 2.56 0.45 6.15
CA LYS A 64 2.10 0.96 7.43
C LYS A 64 1.22 2.17 7.17
N ILE A 65 -0.03 2.13 7.65
CA ILE A 65 -1.08 3.08 7.29
C ILE A 65 -1.34 4.02 8.48
N GLY A 66 -1.18 5.33 8.27
CA GLY A 66 -1.53 6.35 9.27
C GLY A 66 -0.80 6.26 10.61
N ARG A 67 0.34 5.56 10.68
CA ARG A 67 1.08 5.31 11.94
C ARG A 67 2.11 6.39 12.26
N GLU A 68 2.78 6.93 11.24
CA GLU A 68 3.83 7.94 11.40
C GLU A 68 3.29 9.35 11.14
N GLU A 69 2.79 9.58 9.92
CA GLU A 69 2.10 10.81 9.54
C GLU A 69 0.60 10.52 9.39
N PRO A 70 -0.29 11.31 10.03
CA PRO A 70 -1.71 11.22 9.76
C PRO A 70 -1.99 11.36 8.26
N ASN A 71 -2.99 10.64 7.75
CA ASN A 71 -3.38 10.67 6.35
C ASN A 71 -2.36 10.15 5.34
N LYS A 72 -1.24 9.55 5.76
CA LYS A 72 -0.25 8.97 4.83
C LYS A 72 -0.02 7.49 5.05
N VAL A 73 0.49 6.85 4.02
CA VAL A 73 0.97 5.47 4.05
C VAL A 73 2.48 5.48 3.88
N THR A 74 3.17 4.81 4.77
CA THR A 74 4.59 4.48 4.59
C THR A 74 4.71 3.06 4.08
N LEU A 75 5.65 2.80 3.18
CA LEU A 75 5.95 1.46 2.68
C LEU A 75 7.42 1.15 2.94
N THR A 76 7.73 -0.10 3.22
CA THR A 76 9.09 -0.63 3.09
C THR A 76 9.15 -1.56 1.90
N GLY A 77 10.29 -1.65 1.22
CA GLY A 77 10.48 -2.58 0.12
C GLY A 77 11.94 -2.90 -0.16
N ASP A 78 12.15 -4.02 -0.86
CA ASP A 78 13.45 -4.44 -1.35
C ASP A 78 13.56 -4.14 -2.84
N ALA A 79 14.68 -3.56 -3.26
CA ALA A 79 14.97 -3.29 -4.65
C ALA A 79 16.24 -3.99 -5.12
N ARG A 80 16.21 -4.51 -6.34
CA ARG A 80 17.40 -4.94 -7.09
C ARG A 80 17.73 -3.90 -8.15
N LEU A 81 19.00 -3.58 -8.28
CA LEU A 81 19.53 -2.58 -9.18
C LEU A 81 20.56 -3.25 -10.09
N ASP A 82 20.39 -3.12 -11.40
CA ASP A 82 21.42 -3.36 -12.40
C ASP A 82 21.89 -2.00 -12.92
N MET A 83 23.04 -1.53 -12.42
CA MET A 83 23.54 -0.18 -12.68
C MET A 83 24.57 -0.19 -13.80
N ASN A 84 24.50 0.80 -14.68
CA ASN A 84 25.48 1.04 -15.73
C ASN A 84 26.06 2.46 -15.59
N SER A 85 27.37 2.56 -15.79
CA SER A 85 28.10 3.82 -15.79
C SER A 85 29.24 3.78 -16.80
N LEU A 86 29.87 4.93 -17.03
CA LEU A 86 31.07 5.05 -17.86
C LEU A 86 32.24 4.14 -17.40
N PHE A 87 32.24 3.72 -16.14
CA PHE A 87 33.32 2.94 -15.53
C PHE A 87 32.97 1.45 -15.36
N GLY A 88 31.82 1.01 -15.90
CA GLY A 88 31.37 -0.38 -15.86
C GLY A 88 29.98 -0.55 -15.26
N SER A 89 29.49 -1.79 -15.28
CA SER A 89 28.21 -2.19 -14.72
C SER A 89 28.37 -2.92 -13.39
N GLN A 90 27.41 -2.68 -12.47
CA GLN A 90 27.42 -3.34 -11.17
C GLN A 90 26.00 -3.60 -10.68
N LYS A 91 25.82 -4.77 -10.07
CA LYS A 91 24.60 -5.11 -9.35
C LYS A 91 24.62 -4.56 -7.93
N ALA A 92 23.47 -4.13 -7.46
CA ALA A 92 23.25 -3.70 -6.10
C ALA A 92 21.88 -4.14 -5.59
N THR A 93 21.77 -4.23 -4.28
CA THR A 93 20.49 -4.40 -3.58
C THR A 93 20.25 -3.17 -2.72
N MET A 94 18.98 -2.83 -2.51
CA MET A 94 18.61 -1.65 -1.76
C MET A 94 17.40 -1.94 -0.89
N LYS A 95 17.39 -1.41 0.33
CA LYS A 95 16.19 -1.31 1.16
C LYS A 95 15.66 0.10 1.07
N LEU A 96 14.36 0.21 0.84
CA LEU A 96 13.65 1.47 0.69
C LEU A 96 12.63 1.63 1.80
N LYS A 97 12.56 2.85 2.34
CA LYS A 97 11.37 3.37 3.01
C LYS A 97 10.76 4.43 2.10
N LEU A 98 9.50 4.23 1.76
CA LEU A 98 8.72 5.11 0.90
C LEU A 98 7.57 5.74 1.69
N LYS A 99 7.04 6.84 1.16
CA LYS A 99 5.85 7.51 1.67
C LYS A 99 4.94 7.89 0.51
N ALA A 100 3.63 7.82 0.76
CA ALA A 100 2.61 8.17 -0.21
C ALA A 100 1.34 8.70 0.45
N LEU A 101 0.55 9.43 -0.34
CA LEU A 101 -0.80 9.87 0.00
C LEU A 101 -1.81 8.88 -0.61
N PRO A 102 -2.60 8.14 0.21
CA PRO A 102 -3.69 7.34 -0.30
C PRO A 102 -4.80 8.25 -0.82
N VAL A 103 -5.22 8.05 -2.08
CA VAL A 103 -6.29 8.81 -2.74
C VAL A 103 -7.30 7.85 -3.34
N PHE A 104 -8.58 8.09 -3.08
CA PHE A 104 -9.67 7.29 -3.63
C PHE A 104 -10.16 7.85 -4.97
N ASP A 105 -10.12 7.00 -5.99
CA ASP A 105 -10.74 7.23 -7.30
C ASP A 105 -12.14 6.61 -7.30
N LYS A 106 -13.16 7.47 -7.29
CA LYS A 106 -14.58 7.06 -7.24
C LYS A 106 -15.02 6.32 -8.49
N GLU A 107 -14.56 6.77 -9.66
CA GLU A 107 -14.98 6.20 -10.94
C GLU A 107 -14.47 4.76 -11.08
N LYS A 108 -13.24 4.52 -10.63
CA LYS A 108 -12.62 3.18 -10.66
C LYS A 108 -12.93 2.34 -9.43
N GLY A 109 -13.42 2.94 -8.35
CA GLY A 109 -13.58 2.30 -7.05
C GLY A 109 -12.24 1.75 -6.55
N ALA A 110 -11.19 2.58 -6.61
CA ALA A 110 -9.81 2.14 -6.38
C ALA A 110 -9.03 3.14 -5.52
N ILE A 111 -8.07 2.64 -4.76
CA ILE A 111 -7.16 3.45 -3.94
C ILE A 111 -5.80 3.48 -4.62
N TYR A 112 -5.32 4.69 -4.88
CA TYR A 112 -4.00 4.99 -5.42
C TYR A 112 -3.09 5.49 -4.31
N LEU A 113 -1.80 5.19 -4.40
CA LEU A 113 -0.77 5.71 -3.50
C LEU A 113 -0.02 6.82 -4.24
N GLN A 114 -0.62 8.01 -4.24
CA GLN A 114 -0.11 9.18 -4.95
C GLN A 114 1.06 9.81 -4.22
N GLU A 115 1.79 10.68 -4.92
CA GLU A 115 2.95 11.41 -4.37
C GLU A 115 4.03 10.48 -3.79
N MET A 116 4.11 9.25 -4.30
CA MET A 116 5.08 8.25 -3.86
C MET A 116 6.50 8.80 -3.91
N GLU A 117 7.22 8.73 -2.79
CA GLU A 117 8.60 9.20 -2.70
C GLU A 117 9.44 8.36 -1.74
N VAL A 118 10.73 8.34 -2.00
CA VAL A 118 11.73 7.76 -1.10
C VAL A 118 11.95 8.69 0.09
N VAL A 119 11.78 8.15 1.29
CA VAL A 119 12.10 8.82 2.57
C VAL A 119 13.45 8.36 3.09
N ASP A 120 13.78 7.08 2.90
CA ASP A 120 15.06 6.52 3.29
C ASP A 120 15.47 5.42 2.29
N ALA A 121 16.78 5.31 2.04
CA ALA A 121 17.32 4.33 1.12
C ALA A 121 18.73 3.91 1.52
N THR A 122 18.93 2.61 1.69
CA THR A 122 20.23 2.01 2.00
C THR A 122 20.61 1.03 0.90
N VAL A 123 21.76 1.25 0.25
CA VAL A 123 22.24 0.41 -0.86
C VAL A 123 23.44 -0.44 -0.48
N THR A 124 23.51 -1.64 -1.04
CA THR A 124 24.65 -2.55 -0.92
C THR A 124 25.15 -2.91 -2.32
N PRO A 125 26.46 -2.74 -2.62
CA PRO A 125 27.52 -2.31 -1.71
C PRO A 125 27.52 -0.79 -1.44
N GLU A 126 28.02 -0.38 -0.28
CA GLU A 126 27.97 1.01 0.23
C GLU A 126 28.58 2.05 -0.71
N LYS A 127 29.61 1.67 -1.47
CA LYS A 127 30.22 2.53 -2.50
C LYS A 127 29.24 3.03 -3.58
N MET A 128 28.06 2.42 -3.70
CA MET A 128 27.00 2.83 -4.64
C MET A 128 26.06 3.90 -4.06
N GLN A 129 26.20 4.29 -2.79
CA GLN A 129 25.32 5.25 -2.14
C GLN A 129 25.36 6.63 -2.83
N SER A 130 26.53 7.09 -3.29
CA SER A 130 26.67 8.37 -4.00
C SER A 130 25.98 8.36 -5.36
N VAL A 131 26.09 7.25 -6.11
CA VAL A 131 25.41 7.10 -7.40
C VAL A 131 23.90 7.03 -7.18
N LEU A 132 23.43 6.30 -6.16
CA LEU A 132 22.02 6.28 -5.79
C LEU A 132 21.48 7.69 -5.51
N GLN A 133 22.19 8.53 -4.75
CA GLN A 133 21.77 9.91 -4.46
C GLN A 133 21.54 10.72 -5.75
N THR A 134 22.36 10.51 -6.78
CA THR A 134 22.20 11.15 -8.09
C THR A 134 20.97 10.62 -8.85
N LEU A 135 20.62 9.35 -8.64
CA LEU A 135 19.48 8.69 -9.26
C LEU A 135 18.15 8.89 -8.52
N LEU A 136 18.18 9.35 -7.26
CA LEU A 136 16.98 9.51 -6.42
C LEU A 136 15.87 10.37 -7.06
N PRO A 137 16.15 11.53 -7.72
CA PRO A 137 15.11 12.30 -8.39
C PRO A 137 14.39 11.52 -9.49
N TYR A 138 15.15 10.76 -10.29
CA TYR A 138 14.62 9.91 -11.35
C TYR A 138 13.80 8.74 -10.78
N LEU A 139 14.28 8.15 -9.68
CA LEU A 139 13.55 7.12 -8.95
C LEU A 139 12.22 7.66 -8.41
N ASN A 140 12.21 8.81 -7.75
CA ASN A 140 11.00 9.46 -7.25
C ASN A 140 10.01 9.75 -8.38
N GLN A 141 10.47 10.29 -9.51
CA GLN A 141 9.61 10.53 -10.67
C GLN A 141 9.01 9.22 -11.21
N SER A 142 9.81 8.17 -11.31
CA SER A 142 9.38 6.85 -11.80
C SER A 142 8.36 6.20 -10.85
N LEU A 143 8.60 6.28 -9.53
CA LEU A 143 7.67 5.82 -8.50
C LEU A 143 6.32 6.56 -8.58
N ARG A 144 6.34 7.90 -8.63
CA ARG A 144 5.12 8.71 -8.77
C ARG A 144 4.34 8.33 -10.02
N SER A 145 5.02 8.26 -11.17
CA SER A 145 4.38 7.88 -12.43
C SER A 145 3.73 6.50 -12.36
N TYR A 146 4.44 5.51 -11.80
CA TYR A 146 3.95 4.14 -11.67
C TYR A 146 2.72 4.03 -10.74
N PHE A 147 2.81 4.56 -9.52
CA PHE A 147 1.77 4.41 -8.50
C PHE A 147 0.58 5.37 -8.69
N ASN A 148 0.73 6.44 -9.47
CA ASN A 148 -0.41 7.27 -9.88
C ASN A 148 -1.29 6.56 -10.92
N GLN A 149 -0.74 5.62 -11.69
CA GLN A 149 -1.47 4.91 -12.75
C GLN A 149 -1.92 3.51 -12.32
N ARG A 150 -1.28 2.94 -11.29
CA ARG A 150 -1.59 1.62 -10.77
C ARG A 150 -2.18 1.69 -9.36
N PRO A 151 -3.43 1.25 -9.17
CA PRO A 151 -4.05 1.26 -7.86
C PRO A 151 -3.38 0.25 -6.94
N ALA A 152 -3.19 0.63 -5.69
CA ALA A 152 -2.76 -0.28 -4.63
C ALA A 152 -3.89 -1.23 -4.21
N TYR A 153 -5.14 -0.78 -4.32
CA TYR A 153 -6.32 -1.58 -4.01
C TYR A 153 -7.47 -1.25 -4.96
N VAL A 154 -8.25 -2.26 -5.36
CA VAL A 154 -9.42 -2.08 -6.24
C VAL A 154 -10.58 -2.83 -5.61
N LEU A 155 -11.67 -2.11 -5.30
CA LEU A 155 -12.88 -2.68 -4.74
C LEU A 155 -13.54 -3.61 -5.76
N ARG A 156 -13.87 -4.81 -5.30
CA ARG A 156 -14.49 -5.85 -6.13
C ARG A 156 -15.93 -6.14 -5.70
N GLU A 157 -16.78 -6.39 -6.69
CA GLU A 157 -18.18 -6.74 -6.45
C GLU A 157 -18.38 -8.22 -6.09
N ASP A 158 -17.44 -9.08 -6.49
CA ASP A 158 -17.48 -10.54 -6.33
C ASP A 158 -16.77 -11.03 -5.05
N SER A 159 -16.36 -10.12 -4.17
CA SER A 159 -15.51 -10.44 -3.01
C SER A 159 -16.31 -10.64 -1.73
N SER A 160 -16.82 -9.55 -1.15
CA SER A 160 -17.68 -9.58 0.03
C SER A 160 -18.82 -8.59 -0.16
N LYS A 161 -19.92 -8.80 0.58
CA LYS A 161 -21.05 -7.86 0.55
C LYS A 161 -20.63 -6.44 0.97
N GLY A 162 -19.74 -6.33 1.98
CA GLY A 162 -19.23 -5.04 2.44
C GLY A 162 -18.39 -4.32 1.39
N GLU A 163 -17.51 -5.04 0.70
CA GLU A 163 -16.67 -4.47 -0.37
C GLU A 163 -17.50 -4.08 -1.60
N ALA A 164 -18.51 -4.88 -1.96
CA ALA A 164 -19.45 -4.56 -3.03
C ALA A 164 -20.29 -3.30 -2.71
N LEU A 165 -20.70 -3.13 -1.44
CA LEU A 165 -21.36 -1.91 -0.97
C LEU A 165 -20.41 -0.72 -1.00
N ALA A 166 -19.16 -0.90 -0.53
CA ALA A 166 -18.13 0.12 -0.59
C ALA A 166 -17.96 0.62 -2.03
N LYS A 167 -17.85 -0.28 -3.01
CA LYS A 167 -17.71 0.11 -4.42
C LYS A 167 -18.86 1.00 -4.91
N LYS A 168 -20.08 0.74 -4.44
CA LYS A 168 -21.29 1.47 -4.85
C LYS A 168 -21.51 2.79 -4.10
N LEU A 169 -21.11 2.86 -2.83
CA LEU A 169 -21.46 3.94 -1.91
C LEU A 169 -20.29 4.85 -1.55
N ALA A 170 -19.04 4.43 -1.83
CA ALA A 170 -17.85 5.14 -1.42
C ALA A 170 -17.80 6.57 -2.01
N LYS A 171 -17.67 7.54 -1.11
CA LYS A 171 -17.45 8.95 -1.46
C LYS A 171 -16.03 9.43 -1.17
N GLY A 172 -15.21 8.58 -0.56
CA GLY A 172 -13.86 8.91 -0.14
C GLY A 172 -13.32 7.84 0.78
N ILE A 173 -12.17 8.15 1.37
CA ILE A 173 -11.49 7.32 2.36
C ILE A 173 -11.11 8.17 3.57
N GLU A 174 -11.01 7.51 4.72
CA GLU A 174 -10.41 8.04 5.94
C GLU A 174 -9.24 7.15 6.32
N VAL A 175 -8.08 7.74 6.60
CA VAL A 175 -6.89 6.99 6.99
C VAL A 175 -6.83 6.94 8.51
N LYS A 176 -6.88 5.74 9.08
CA LYS A 176 -6.72 5.50 10.51
C LYS A 176 -5.44 4.69 10.77
N PRO A 177 -4.89 4.73 12.00
CA PRO A 177 -3.73 3.91 12.33
C PRO A 177 -3.99 2.42 12.07
N GLY A 178 -3.31 1.85 11.07
CA GLY A 178 -3.41 0.45 10.68
C GLY A 178 -4.41 0.12 9.57
N GLU A 179 -5.23 1.08 9.13
CA GLU A 179 -6.33 0.79 8.19
C GLU A 179 -6.79 2.01 7.38
N ILE A 180 -7.34 1.74 6.20
CA ILE A 180 -8.10 2.71 5.40
C ILE A 180 -9.57 2.38 5.53
N VAL A 181 -10.37 3.36 5.96
CA VAL A 181 -11.81 3.23 6.14
C VAL A 181 -12.53 3.89 4.96
N ILE A 182 -13.54 3.19 4.43
CA ILE A 182 -14.46 3.67 3.42
C ILE A 182 -15.83 3.80 4.08
N PRO A 183 -16.25 5.00 4.48
CA PRO A 183 -17.56 5.20 5.07
C PRO A 183 -18.66 5.14 3.98
N PHE A 184 -19.79 4.50 4.29
CA PHE A 184 -20.95 4.44 3.40
C PHE A 184 -21.85 5.67 3.54
N THR A 185 -21.70 6.39 4.64
CA THR A 185 -22.41 7.63 4.95
C THR A 185 -21.41 8.78 5.06
N ASN A 186 -21.90 10.02 4.95
CA ASN A 186 -21.06 11.20 5.20
C ASN A 186 -20.75 11.35 6.69
#